data_AF-A0A8D8SW08-F1
#
_entry.id   AF-A0A8D8SW08-F1
#
_cell.length_a   1.000
_cell.length_b   1.000
_cell.length_c   1.000
_cell.angle_alpha   90.00
_cell.angle_beta   90.00
_cell.angle_gamma   90.00
#
_symmetry.space_group_name_H-M   'P 1'
#
loop_
_entity.id
_entity.type
_entity.pdbx_description
1 polymer ?
#
loop_
_entity_poly.entity_id
_entity_poly.type
_entity_poly.pdbx_seq_one_letter_code
_entity_poly.pdbx_strand_id
1 'polypeptide(L)'
;MIVGDNSMINNIQDCVVSHLESLTQELTRYFPEYSTDETDPIRRMIRNPFIVDVMTVPDDIQEELIELQNDTSCKDNFTGGNLEEFWCKKALAYPKIRNMAVRLLTLFSTTYLCEQGFSNVLAIKTKQRSKLVNPEFDLRLALVKNITPRIDMMVKKMQAQPSH
;
A
#
# COMPACT_ATOMS: atom_id res chain seq x y z
N MET A 1 -3.00 -7.76 -50.82
CA MET A 1 -1.82 -7.50 -49.96
C MET A 1 -2.33 -6.90 -48.65
N ILE A 2 -2.79 -7.73 -47.71
CA ILE A 2 -3.19 -7.33 -46.34
C ILE A 2 -2.65 -8.44 -45.43
N VAL A 3 -1.35 -8.40 -45.13
CA VAL A 3 -0.69 -9.34 -44.19
C VAL A 3 0.02 -8.56 -43.06
N GLY A 4 0.05 -7.22 -43.13
CA GLY A 4 0.70 -6.37 -42.13
C GLY A 4 -0.12 -6.09 -40.87
N ASP A 5 -1.45 -6.19 -40.92
CA ASP A 5 -2.34 -5.77 -39.82
C ASP A 5 -2.42 -6.78 -38.67
N ASN A 6 -2.53 -8.08 -38.97
CA ASN A 6 -2.62 -9.12 -37.94
C ASN A 6 -1.33 -9.24 -37.11
N SER A 7 -0.17 -8.97 -37.69
CA SER A 7 1.11 -8.99 -36.98
C SER A 7 1.21 -7.87 -35.94
N MET A 8 0.69 -6.69 -36.27
CA MET A 8 0.68 -5.54 -35.36
C MET A 8 -0.35 -5.73 -34.24
N ILE A 9 -1.54 -6.24 -34.56
CA ILE A 9 -2.59 -6.55 -33.59
C ILE A 9 -2.12 -7.63 -32.60
N ASN A 10 -1.48 -8.70 -33.10
CA ASN A 10 -0.93 -9.76 -32.25
C ASN A 10 0.17 -9.23 -31.32
N ASN A 11 1.07 -8.37 -31.82
CA ASN A 11 2.10 -7.75 -30.98
C ASN A 11 1.50 -6.87 -29.86
N ILE A 12 0.44 -6.12 -30.17
CA ILE A 12 -0.26 -5.30 -29.16
C ILE A 12 -0.92 -6.22 -28.14
N GLN A 13 -1.57 -7.29 -28.58
CA GLN A 13 -2.18 -8.28 -27.70
C GLN A 13 -1.15 -8.91 -26.76
N ASP A 14 0.01 -9.32 -27.28
CA ASP A 14 1.10 -9.90 -26.47
C ASP A 14 1.66 -8.90 -25.45
N CYS A 15 1.84 -7.64 -25.85
CA CYS A 15 2.24 -6.57 -24.93
C CYS A 15 1.20 -6.33 -23.82
N VAL A 16 -0.10 -6.33 -24.16
CA VAL A 16 -1.18 -6.15 -23.18
C VAL A 16 -1.23 -7.34 -22.21
N VAL A 17 -1.14 -8.57 -22.71
CA VAL A 17 -1.12 -9.77 -21.87
C VAL A 17 0.08 -9.75 -20.92
N SER A 18 1.28 -9.48 -21.43
CA SER A 18 2.49 -9.40 -20.59
C SER A 18 2.37 -8.32 -19.51
N HIS A 19 1.81 -7.16 -19.86
CA HIS A 19 1.58 -6.09 -18.89
C HIS A 19 0.55 -6.50 -17.82
N LEU A 20 -0.54 -7.15 -18.21
CA LEU A 20 -1.55 -7.64 -17.28
C LEU A 20 -0.99 -8.72 -16.35
N GLU A 21 -0.17 -9.63 -16.85
CA GLU A 21 0.51 -10.64 -16.02
C GLU A 21 1.46 -9.99 -15.01
N SER A 22 2.24 -9.01 -15.44
CA SER A 22 3.12 -8.25 -14.54
C SER A 22 2.32 -7.47 -13.49
N LEU A 23 1.20 -6.87 -13.89
CA LEU A 23 0.30 -6.17 -12.98
C LEU A 23 -0.33 -7.14 -11.98
N THR A 24 -0.75 -8.33 -12.42
CA THR A 24 -1.27 -9.38 -11.54
C THR A 24 -0.22 -9.82 -10.53
N GLN A 25 1.03 -10.06 -10.95
CA GLN A 25 2.11 -10.41 -10.02
C GLN A 25 2.35 -9.32 -8.98
N GLU A 26 2.41 -8.06 -9.40
CA GLU A 26 2.58 -6.95 -8.47
C GLU A 26 1.36 -6.81 -7.54
N LEU A 27 0.14 -6.96 -8.05
CA LEU A 27 -1.06 -6.97 -7.21
C LEU A 27 -1.04 -8.12 -6.21
N THR A 28 -0.68 -9.34 -6.58
CA THR A 28 -0.57 -10.47 -5.63
C THR A 28 0.55 -10.26 -4.62
N ARG A 29 1.66 -9.63 -5.04
CA ARG A 29 2.77 -9.29 -4.15
C ARG A 29 2.38 -8.22 -3.12
N TYR A 30 1.65 -7.19 -3.57
CA TYR A 30 1.19 -6.10 -2.71
C TYR A 30 -0.03 -6.48 -1.88
N PHE A 31 -0.91 -7.32 -2.42
CA PHE A 31 -2.13 -7.85 -1.81
C PHE A 31 -2.11 -9.39 -1.84
N PRO A 32 -1.25 -10.03 -1.02
CA PRO A 32 -1.32 -11.47 -0.86
C PRO A 32 -2.72 -11.88 -0.43
N GLU A 33 -3.23 -13.00 -0.93
CA GLU A 33 -4.46 -13.62 -0.44
C GLU A 33 -4.24 -14.08 1.01
N TYR A 34 -4.27 -13.15 1.96
CA TYR A 34 -4.36 -13.47 3.37
C TYR A 34 -5.80 -13.87 3.61
N SER A 35 -6.05 -15.18 3.79
CA SER A 35 -7.37 -15.76 4.07
C SER A 35 -8.17 -14.83 4.98
N THR A 36 -9.38 -14.43 4.58
CA THR A 36 -10.22 -13.50 5.37
C THR A 36 -10.74 -14.10 6.67
N ASP A 37 -10.29 -15.29 7.04
CA ASP A 37 -10.70 -16.00 8.23
C ASP A 37 -10.05 -15.39 9.47
N GLU A 38 -10.86 -15.03 10.48
CA GLU A 38 -10.38 -14.59 11.80
C GLU A 38 -9.65 -15.71 12.56
N THR A 39 -9.66 -16.93 12.03
CA THR A 39 -8.83 -18.03 12.53
C THR A 39 -7.37 -17.97 12.09
N ASP A 40 -7.01 -17.09 11.16
CA ASP A 40 -5.63 -16.95 10.70
C ASP A 40 -4.68 -16.62 11.87
N PRO A 41 -3.77 -17.55 12.24
CA PRO A 41 -2.83 -17.36 13.34
C PRO A 41 -1.97 -16.10 13.19
N ILE A 42 -1.64 -15.73 11.94
CA ILE A 42 -0.85 -14.52 11.65
C ILE A 42 -1.62 -13.26 12.04
N ARG A 43 -2.93 -13.18 11.75
CA ARG A 43 -3.74 -12.01 12.12
C ARG A 43 -3.89 -11.87 13.63
N ARG A 44 -4.08 -12.98 14.33
CA ARG A 44 -4.14 -12.98 15.80
C ARG A 44 -2.81 -12.50 16.39
N MET A 45 -1.70 -12.96 15.84
CA MET A 45 -0.35 -12.55 16.25
C MET A 45 -0.14 -11.06 16.02
N ILE A 46 -0.54 -10.54 14.86
CA ILE A 46 -0.41 -9.11 14.56
C ILE A 46 -1.28 -8.27 15.49
N ARG A 47 -2.48 -8.73 15.85
CA ARG A 47 -3.39 -8.01 16.76
C ARG A 47 -2.88 -8.01 18.19
N ASN A 48 -2.38 -9.14 18.68
CA ASN A 48 -1.77 -9.24 19.99
C ASN A 48 -0.73 -10.38 20.02
N PRO A 49 0.57 -10.06 19.86
CA PRO A 49 1.60 -11.08 19.81
C PRO A 49 1.83 -11.75 21.16
N PHE A 50 1.36 -11.19 22.28
CA PHE A 50 1.64 -11.67 23.64
C PHE A 50 0.67 -12.73 24.17
N ILE A 51 -0.39 -13.05 23.43
CA ILE A 51 -1.42 -14.03 23.82
C ILE A 51 -1.57 -15.18 22.84
N VAL A 52 -0.82 -15.16 21.74
CA VAL A 52 -0.90 -16.18 20.69
C VAL A 52 -0.01 -17.36 21.04
N ASP A 53 -0.54 -18.56 20.81
CA ASP A 53 0.24 -19.78 20.89
C ASP A 53 1.21 -19.83 19.71
N VAL A 54 2.51 -19.88 20.03
CA VAL A 54 3.61 -19.95 19.07
C VAL A 54 3.47 -21.16 18.15
N MET A 55 2.91 -22.27 18.61
CA MET A 55 2.74 -23.48 17.80
C MET A 55 1.67 -23.32 16.69
N THR A 56 0.89 -22.24 16.73
CA THR A 56 -0.12 -21.95 15.71
C THR A 56 0.42 -21.15 14.53
N VAL A 57 1.61 -20.54 14.65
CA VAL A 57 2.23 -19.76 13.58
C VAL A 57 3.29 -20.57 12.82
N PRO A 58 3.62 -20.20 11.57
CA PRO A 58 4.67 -20.85 10.79
C PRO A 58 6.03 -20.91 11.51
N ASP A 59 6.74 -22.03 11.36
CA ASP A 59 8.00 -22.31 12.06
C ASP A 59 9.08 -21.23 11.82
N ASP A 60 9.10 -20.60 10.66
CA ASP A 60 10.10 -19.61 10.27
C ASP A 60 10.04 -18.29 11.07
N ILE A 61 8.93 -18.06 11.79
CA ILE A 61 8.71 -16.89 12.65
C ILE A 61 8.56 -17.22 14.14
N GLN A 62 8.52 -18.50 14.52
CA GLN A 62 8.29 -18.92 15.91
C GLN A 62 9.39 -18.42 16.86
N GLU A 63 10.65 -18.53 16.46
CA GLU A 63 11.79 -18.07 17.27
C GLU A 63 11.67 -16.58 17.61
N GLU A 64 11.42 -15.74 16.59
CA GLU A 64 11.29 -14.30 16.75
C GLU A 64 10.04 -13.92 17.57
N LEU A 65 8.95 -14.68 17.44
CA LEU A 65 7.76 -14.51 18.27
C LEU A 65 8.02 -14.87 19.73
N ILE A 66 8.76 -15.95 20.01
CA ILE A 66 9.16 -16.34 21.38
C ILE A 66 9.99 -15.23 22.01
N GLU A 67 10.99 -14.72 21.29
CA GLU A 67 11.83 -13.63 21.79
C GLU A 67 11.00 -12.37 22.07
N LEU A 68 10.06 -12.01 21.17
CA LEU A 68 9.16 -10.88 21.37
C LEU A 68 8.25 -11.06 22.60
N GLN A 69 7.67 -12.26 22.79
CA GLN A 69 6.77 -12.54 23.91
C GLN A 69 7.48 -12.47 25.27
N ASN A 70 8.78 -12.74 25.29
CA ASN A 70 9.64 -12.67 26.48
C ASN A 70 10.28 -11.29 26.69
N ASP A 71 10.13 -10.34 25.77
CA ASP A 71 10.60 -8.97 25.93
C ASP A 71 9.60 -8.12 26.71
N THR A 72 9.90 -7.90 27.98
CA THR A 72 9.12 -7.06 28.89
C THR A 72 9.01 -5.62 28.39
N SER A 73 10.06 -5.06 27.78
CA SER A 73 10.02 -3.70 27.23
C SER A 73 9.02 -3.61 26.09
N CYS A 74 9.01 -4.58 25.18
CA CYS A 74 8.02 -4.66 24.12
C CYS A 74 6.60 -4.82 24.68
N LYS A 75 6.42 -5.64 25.72
CA LYS A 75 5.13 -5.84 26.39
C LYS A 75 4.59 -4.55 27.01
N ASP A 76 5.45 -3.80 27.70
CA ASP A 76 5.10 -2.50 28.29
C ASP A 76 4.73 -1.48 27.20
N ASN A 77 5.55 -1.39 26.13
CA ASN A 77 5.27 -0.51 24.99
C ASN A 77 3.96 -0.88 24.27
N PHE A 78 3.59 -2.16 24.22
CA PHE A 78 2.34 -2.62 23.61
C PHE A 78 1.12 -2.25 24.45
N THR A 79 1.17 -2.45 25.77
CA THR A 79 0.03 -2.14 26.66
C THR A 79 -0.26 -0.64 26.77
N GLY A 80 0.76 0.21 26.66
CA GLY A 80 0.63 1.66 26.73
C GLY A 80 0.47 2.37 25.38
N GLY A 81 0.50 1.64 24.25
CA GLY A 81 0.63 2.20 22.90
C GLY A 81 -0.50 1.85 21.95
N ASN A 82 -0.49 2.49 20.76
CA ASN A 82 -1.33 2.06 19.64
C ASN A 82 -0.64 0.95 18.84
N LEU A 83 -1.43 0.13 18.16
CA LEU A 83 -0.97 -1.07 17.46
C LEU A 83 0.01 -0.73 16.33
N GLU A 84 -0.31 0.32 15.57
CA GLU A 84 0.47 0.76 14.42
C GLU A 84 1.85 1.28 14.85
N GLU A 85 1.92 2.08 15.92
CA GLU A 85 3.14 2.61 16.48
C GLU A 85 4.01 1.53 17.09
N PHE A 86 3.41 0.54 17.74
CA PHE A 86 4.13 -0.62 18.25
C PHE A 86 4.89 -1.32 17.12
N TRP A 87 4.19 -1.71 16.05
CA TRP A 87 4.81 -2.38 14.91
C TRP A 87 5.76 -1.47 14.12
N CYS A 88 5.44 -0.17 13.97
CA CYS A 88 6.27 0.74 13.20
C CYS A 88 7.55 1.16 13.92
N LYS A 89 7.51 1.38 15.24
CA LYS A 89 8.58 2.04 16.00
C LYS A 89 9.16 1.24 17.16
N LYS A 90 8.42 0.26 17.71
CA LYS A 90 8.80 -0.42 18.96
C LYS A 90 9.32 -1.84 18.72
N ALA A 91 8.72 -2.59 17.80
CA ALA A 91 9.14 -3.95 17.46
C ALA A 91 10.32 -4.03 16.46
N LEU A 92 11.26 -3.07 16.50
CA LEU A 92 12.33 -2.97 15.49
C LEU A 92 13.34 -4.12 15.55
N ALA A 93 13.52 -4.73 16.72
CA ALA A 93 14.41 -5.89 16.92
C ALA A 93 13.88 -7.17 16.26
N TYR A 94 12.61 -7.18 15.84
CA TYR A 94 11.90 -8.36 15.34
C TYR A 94 11.47 -8.12 13.89
N PRO A 95 12.41 -8.16 12.92
CA PRO A 95 12.16 -7.73 11.55
C PRO A 95 11.18 -8.62 10.77
N LYS A 96 11.16 -9.95 10.94
CA LYS A 96 10.27 -10.83 10.16
C LYS A 96 8.82 -10.58 10.56
N ILE A 97 8.49 -10.70 11.83
CA ILE A 97 7.12 -10.55 12.32
C ILE A 97 6.65 -9.10 12.18
N ARG A 98 7.55 -8.12 12.39
CA ARG A 98 7.27 -6.72 12.12
C ARG A 98 6.94 -6.47 10.66
N ASN A 99 7.72 -6.99 9.72
CA ASN A 99 7.47 -6.76 8.29
C ASN A 99 6.12 -7.35 7.85
N MET A 100 5.74 -8.50 8.40
CA MET A 100 4.40 -9.07 8.20
C MET A 100 3.31 -8.16 8.76
N ALA A 101 3.46 -7.70 10.01
CA ALA A 101 2.52 -6.79 10.65
C ALA A 101 2.35 -5.48 9.89
N VAL A 102 3.45 -4.83 9.52
CA VAL A 102 3.43 -3.57 8.76
C VAL A 102 2.76 -3.77 7.40
N ARG A 103 3.10 -4.84 6.67
CA ARG A 103 2.43 -5.14 5.40
C ARG A 103 0.92 -5.28 5.59
N LEU A 104 0.48 -6.12 6.52
CA LEU A 104 -0.94 -6.37 6.74
C LEU A 104 -1.72 -5.12 7.21
N LEU A 105 -1.14 -4.31 8.08
CA LEU A 105 -1.74 -3.05 8.54
C LEU A 105 -1.79 -2.00 7.40
N THR A 106 -0.79 -1.98 6.51
CA THR A 106 -0.78 -1.06 5.37
C THR A 106 -1.76 -1.45 4.27
N LEU A 107 -2.10 -2.74 4.10
CA LEU A 107 -3.09 -3.21 3.11
C LEU A 107 -4.43 -2.47 3.22
N PHE A 108 -4.92 -2.27 4.46
CA PHE A 108 -6.17 -1.55 4.68
C PHE A 108 -6.07 -0.10 4.18
N SER A 109 -4.96 0.56 4.46
CA SER A 109 -4.73 1.94 4.02
C SER A 109 -4.58 2.03 2.50
N THR A 110 -3.85 1.10 1.87
CA THR A 110 -3.63 1.10 0.42
C THR A 110 -4.89 0.74 -0.35
N THR A 111 -5.66 -0.25 0.11
CA THR A 111 -6.94 -0.65 -0.51
C THR A 111 -7.92 0.52 -0.48
N TYR A 112 -8.09 1.16 0.68
CA TYR A 112 -8.95 2.34 0.81
C TYR A 112 -8.51 3.48 -0.11
N LEU A 113 -7.21 3.76 -0.20
CA LEU A 113 -6.68 4.80 -1.09
C LEU A 113 -6.86 4.44 -2.57
N CYS A 114 -6.71 3.17 -2.94
CA CYS A 114 -6.98 2.69 -4.30
C CYS A 114 -8.46 2.84 -4.66
N GLU A 115 -9.38 2.41 -3.79
CA GLU A 115 -10.83 2.57 -3.97
C GLU A 115 -11.25 4.04 -4.08
N GLN A 116 -10.69 4.90 -3.22
CA GLN A 116 -10.85 6.36 -3.31
C GLN A 116 -10.32 6.90 -4.64
N GLY A 117 -9.15 6.43 -5.08
CA GLY A 117 -8.56 6.79 -6.35
C GLY A 117 -9.46 6.45 -7.53
N PHE A 118 -9.92 5.20 -7.62
CA PHE A 118 -10.85 4.78 -8.67
C PHE A 118 -12.17 5.55 -8.63
N SER A 119 -12.72 5.79 -7.44
CA SER A 119 -13.93 6.60 -7.26
C SER A 119 -13.72 8.04 -7.75
N ASN A 120 -12.55 8.63 -7.48
CA ASN A 120 -12.19 9.96 -7.95
C ASN A 120 -11.98 9.99 -9.47
N VAL A 121 -11.29 9.00 -10.07
CA VAL A 121 -11.15 8.85 -11.53
C VAL A 121 -12.54 8.83 -12.17
N LEU A 122 -13.45 8.02 -11.63
CA LEU A 122 -14.80 7.87 -12.14
C LEU A 122 -15.58 9.19 -12.04
N ALA A 123 -15.49 9.89 -10.92
CA ALA A 123 -16.12 11.20 -10.73
C ALA A 123 -15.57 12.28 -11.68
N ILE A 124 -14.26 12.32 -11.86
CA ILE A 124 -13.58 13.24 -12.78
C ILE A 124 -14.00 12.97 -14.23
N LYS A 125 -13.98 11.69 -14.65
CA LYS A 125 -14.36 11.26 -16.01
C LYS A 125 -15.84 11.52 -16.35
N THR A 126 -16.73 11.43 -15.37
CA THR A 126 -18.18 11.65 -15.57
C THR A 126 -18.57 13.13 -15.52
N LYS A 127 -17.96 13.95 -14.66
CA LYS A 127 -18.28 15.39 -14.54
C LYS A 127 -17.45 16.32 -15.44
N GLN A 128 -16.22 15.98 -15.78
CA GLN A 128 -15.28 16.89 -16.47
C GLN A 128 -14.84 16.39 -17.85
N ARG A 129 -15.66 15.56 -18.50
CA ARG A 129 -15.33 14.86 -19.76
C ARG A 129 -14.81 15.76 -20.90
N SER A 130 -15.12 17.05 -20.89
CA SER A 130 -14.68 18.05 -21.87
C SER A 130 -13.59 19.01 -21.38
N LYS A 131 -13.05 18.85 -20.15
CA LYS A 131 -12.08 19.77 -19.52
C LYS A 131 -10.77 19.13 -19.06
N LEU A 132 -10.60 17.82 -19.22
CA LEU A 132 -9.40 17.11 -18.76
C LEU A 132 -8.24 17.32 -19.73
N VAL A 133 -7.45 18.37 -19.49
CA VAL A 133 -6.19 18.61 -20.20
C VAL A 133 -5.09 17.69 -19.66
N ASN A 134 -5.10 17.38 -18.36
CA ASN A 134 -4.13 16.46 -17.75
C ASN A 134 -4.73 15.67 -16.55
N PRO A 135 -5.27 14.46 -16.80
CA PRO A 135 -5.95 13.67 -15.77
C PRO A 135 -5.03 13.19 -14.64
N GLU A 136 -3.71 13.14 -14.84
CA GLU A 136 -2.77 12.72 -13.80
C GLU A 136 -2.69 13.76 -12.67
N PHE A 137 -2.60 15.05 -13.00
CA PHE A 137 -2.54 16.13 -12.00
C PHE A 137 -3.86 16.25 -11.24
N ASP A 138 -4.99 16.14 -11.93
CA ASP A 138 -6.31 16.19 -11.31
C ASP A 138 -6.52 15.01 -10.36
N LEU A 139 -6.01 13.82 -10.71
CA LEU A 139 -6.03 12.67 -9.82
C LEU A 139 -5.18 12.87 -8.58
N ARG A 140 -3.94 13.34 -8.75
CA ARG A 140 -3.04 13.62 -7.64
C ARG A 140 -3.67 14.63 -6.68
N LEU A 141 -4.29 15.70 -7.19
CA LEU A 141 -4.98 16.68 -6.37
C LEU A 141 -6.20 16.08 -5.64
N ALA A 142 -7.01 15.26 -6.32
CA ALA A 142 -8.20 14.65 -5.73
C ALA A 142 -7.88 13.58 -4.65
N LEU A 143 -6.76 12.87 -4.82
CA LEU A 143 -6.24 11.89 -3.86
C LEU A 143 -5.59 12.55 -2.63
N VAL A 144 -5.03 13.75 -2.82
CA VAL A 144 -4.31 14.48 -1.78
C VAL A 144 -5.25 15.47 -1.10
N LYS A 145 -6.19 14.96 -0.28
CA LYS A 145 -7.10 15.82 0.51
C LYS A 145 -6.49 16.37 1.80
N ASN A 146 -5.51 15.66 2.36
CA ASN A 146 -4.96 15.95 3.69
C ASN A 146 -3.50 16.44 3.69
N ILE A 147 -2.88 16.63 2.52
CA ILE A 147 -1.54 17.24 2.44
C ILE A 147 -1.74 18.68 2.04
N THR A 148 -1.43 19.59 2.95
CA THR A 148 -1.45 21.02 2.67
C THR A 148 -0.36 21.34 1.65
N PRO A 149 -0.69 21.96 0.50
CA PRO A 149 0.32 22.37 -0.46
C PRO A 149 1.28 23.37 0.19
N ARG A 150 2.59 23.19 -0.01
CA ARG A 150 3.62 24.08 0.54
C ARG A 150 3.73 25.37 -0.28
N ILE A 151 2.63 26.11 -0.38
CA ILE A 151 2.49 27.32 -1.21
C ILE A 151 3.56 28.35 -0.82
N ASP A 152 3.82 28.53 0.47
CA ASP A 152 4.84 29.48 0.96
C ASP A 152 6.24 29.18 0.43
N MET A 153 6.58 27.90 0.28
CA MET A 153 7.86 27.47 -0.29
C MET A 153 7.92 27.73 -1.80
N MET A 154 6.80 27.55 -2.51
CA MET A 154 6.72 27.81 -3.95
C MET A 154 6.85 29.31 -4.24
N VAL A 155 6.13 30.15 -3.49
CA VAL A 155 6.19 31.61 -3.62
C VAL A 155 7.62 32.13 -3.38
N LYS A 156 8.30 31.61 -2.35
CA LYS A 156 9.71 31.98 -2.07
C LYS A 156 10.70 31.57 -3.16
N LYS A 157 10.41 30.50 -3.92
CA LYS A 157 11.26 30.00 -5.01
C LYS A 157 10.86 30.54 -6.38
N MET A 158 9.79 31.32 -6.46
CA MET A 158 9.30 31.85 -7.73
C MET A 158 10.22 32.99 -8.18
N GLN A 159 11.08 32.72 -9.16
CA GLN A 159 11.83 33.78 -9.84
C GLN A 159 10.87 34.60 -10.70
N ALA A 160 10.73 35.89 -10.38
CA ALA A 160 10.06 36.82 -11.28
C ALA A 160 10.86 36.90 -12.58
N GLN A 161 10.29 36.41 -13.68
CA GLN A 161 10.82 36.65 -15.01
C GLN A 161 10.40 38.08 -15.38
N PRO A 162 11.33 39.05 -15.47
CA PRO A 162 10.97 40.36 -15.95
C PRO A 162 10.58 40.25 -17.42
N SER A 163 9.40 40.75 -17.76
CA SER A 163 8.99 40.90 -19.16
C SER A 163 9.91 41.90 -19.85
N HIS A 164 10.36 41.55 -21.05
CA HIS A 164 11.14 42.41 -21.94
C HIS A 164 10.32 43.55 -22.55
#